data_AF-A0A353BFA1-F1
#
_entry.id   AF-A0A353BFA1-F1
#
_cell.length_a   1.000
_cell.length_b   1.000
_cell.length_c   1.000
_cell.angle_alpha   90.00
_cell.angle_beta   90.00
_cell.angle_gamma   90.00
#
_symmetry.space_group_name_H-M   'P 1'
#
loop_
_entity.id
_entity.type
_entity.pdbx_description
1 polymer ?
#
loop_
_entity_poly.entity_id
_entity_poly.type
_entity_poly.pdbx_seq_one_letter_code
_entity_poly.pdbx_strand_id
1 'polypeptide(L)'
;MSWLQKIYWNHFGKPVSERALFAALLAGPFDSVLEVGVGNGDRLRRIAKLLQSSSGDSVRYIGTDPFESSSDDRPHLTLKAAHRLASQLGLRASLLPGDAPGALPRVAHKFGPSELVIIDGGIDPADPLSGPVGSWLLRVTDETSVVLVCQEAGETLVPLDMAALSSEQQSLPAAA
;
A
#
# COMPACT_ATOMS: atom_id res chain seq x y z
N MET A 1 -11.81 17.03 -10.10
CA MET A 1 -12.10 17.10 -8.64
C MET A 1 -12.26 18.55 -8.20
N SER A 2 -13.32 18.90 -7.48
CA SER A 2 -13.52 20.25 -6.93
C SER A 2 -12.56 20.51 -5.75
N TRP A 3 -12.06 21.75 -5.60
CA TRP A 3 -11.17 22.15 -4.49
C TRP A 3 -11.75 21.83 -3.11
N LEU A 4 -13.07 21.94 -2.95
CA LEU A 4 -13.78 21.58 -1.70
C LEU A 4 -13.70 20.08 -1.38
N GLN A 5 -13.69 19.21 -2.41
CA GLN A 5 -13.51 17.77 -2.19
C GLN A 5 -12.09 17.47 -1.70
N LYS A 6 -11.06 18.15 -2.22
CA LYS A 6 -9.68 17.96 -1.75
C LYS A 6 -9.54 18.31 -0.26
N ILE A 7 -10.12 19.44 0.17
CA ILE A 7 -10.12 19.84 1.59
C ILE A 7 -10.88 18.84 2.46
N TYR A 8 -12.03 18.37 1.98
CA TYR A 8 -12.82 17.38 2.73
C TYR A 8 -12.05 16.09 2.97
N TRP A 9 -11.42 15.52 1.94
CA TRP A 9 -10.64 14.29 2.11
C TRP A 9 -9.38 14.48 2.95
N ASN A 10 -8.71 15.64 2.84
CA ASN A 10 -7.49 15.92 3.60
C ASN A 10 -7.76 16.18 5.09
N HIS A 11 -8.91 16.79 5.44
CA HIS A 11 -9.20 17.19 6.83
C HIS A 11 -10.29 16.34 7.50
N PHE A 12 -11.33 15.97 6.76
CA PHE A 12 -12.52 15.26 7.23
C PHE A 12 -12.61 13.80 6.73
N GLY A 13 -11.63 13.33 5.94
CA GLY A 13 -11.53 11.94 5.51
C GLY A 13 -11.44 11.01 6.72
N LYS A 14 -12.38 10.07 6.81
CA LYS A 14 -12.34 8.98 7.77
C LYS A 14 -11.93 7.70 7.02
N PRO A 15 -11.08 6.84 7.61
CA PRO A 15 -10.53 6.92 8.97
C PRO A 15 -9.35 7.91 9.08
N VAL A 16 -9.14 8.47 10.28
CA VAL A 16 -8.04 9.41 10.57
C VAL A 16 -6.67 8.78 10.34
N SER A 17 -6.57 7.47 10.59
CA SER A 17 -5.37 6.66 10.37
C SER A 17 -4.91 6.62 8.91
N GLU A 18 -5.78 6.91 7.95
CA GLU A 18 -5.47 6.90 6.51
C GLU A 18 -5.26 8.31 5.92
N ARG A 19 -5.16 9.36 6.75
CA ARG A 19 -5.00 10.74 6.23
C ARG A 19 -3.76 10.91 5.35
N ALA A 20 -2.65 10.28 5.71
CA ALA A 20 -1.44 10.30 4.90
C ALA A 20 -1.67 9.68 3.52
N LEU A 21 -2.46 8.61 3.43
CA LEU A 21 -2.88 8.00 2.18
C LEU A 21 -3.72 8.95 1.33
N PHE A 22 -4.71 9.62 1.93
CA PHE A 22 -5.54 10.59 1.18
C PHE A 22 -4.71 11.78 0.70
N ALA A 23 -3.81 12.30 1.53
CA ALA A 23 -2.92 13.38 1.14
C ALA A 23 -2.03 12.98 -0.06
N ALA A 24 -1.44 11.78 -0.02
CA ALA A 24 -0.64 11.24 -1.12
C ALA A 24 -1.46 11.11 -2.42
N LEU A 25 -2.63 10.45 -2.36
CA LEU A 25 -3.53 10.26 -3.51
C LEU A 25 -4.05 11.57 -4.11
N LEU A 26 -4.11 12.66 -3.33
CA LEU A 26 -4.52 13.97 -3.81
C LEU A 26 -3.37 14.81 -4.38
N ALA A 27 -2.13 14.47 -4.04
CA ALA A 27 -0.92 15.18 -4.45
C ALA A 27 -0.51 14.84 -5.88
N GLY A 28 -0.73 13.60 -6.34
CA GLY A 28 -0.35 13.17 -7.68
C GLY A 28 -1.13 11.96 -8.19
N PRO A 29 -1.10 11.72 -9.51
CA PRO A 29 -1.57 10.47 -10.09
C PRO A 29 -0.61 9.34 -9.73
N PHE A 30 -1.14 8.11 -9.61
CA PHE A 30 -0.35 6.90 -9.47
C PHE A 30 -0.82 5.88 -10.51
N ASP A 31 0.13 5.28 -11.22
CA ASP A 31 -0.11 4.25 -12.23
C ASP A 31 0.01 2.84 -11.64
N SER A 32 0.65 2.72 -10.47
CA SER A 32 0.77 1.46 -9.75
C SER A 32 0.64 1.60 -8.23
N VAL A 33 -0.17 0.74 -7.63
CA VAL A 33 -0.42 0.68 -6.19
C VAL A 33 -0.19 -0.74 -5.69
N LEU A 34 0.62 -0.88 -4.65
CA LEU A 34 0.79 -2.10 -3.86
C LEU A 34 0.15 -1.90 -2.48
N GLU A 35 -0.76 -2.78 -2.10
CA GLU A 35 -1.40 -2.80 -0.78
C GLU A 35 -1.16 -4.15 -0.10
N VAL A 36 -0.52 -4.12 1.07
CA VAL A 36 -0.32 -5.25 1.96
C VAL A 36 -1.30 -5.12 3.11
N GLY A 37 -2.15 -6.13 3.28
CA GLY A 37 -3.28 -6.11 4.21
C GLY A 37 -4.49 -5.41 3.60
N VAL A 38 -5.17 -6.03 2.63
CA VAL A 38 -6.36 -5.44 1.97
C VAL A 38 -7.58 -5.37 2.91
N GLY A 39 -7.67 -6.30 3.86
CA GLY A 39 -8.72 -6.42 4.84
C GLY A 39 -10.10 -6.60 4.21
N ASN A 40 -11.04 -5.74 4.60
CA ASN A 40 -12.43 -5.78 4.13
C ASN A 40 -12.65 -5.07 2.77
N GLY A 41 -11.60 -4.47 2.19
CA GLY A 41 -11.64 -3.76 0.91
C GLY A 41 -12.27 -2.37 0.94
N ASP A 42 -12.57 -1.81 2.11
CA ASP A 42 -13.03 -0.42 2.22
C ASP A 42 -11.94 0.57 1.79
N ARG A 43 -10.67 0.28 2.12
CA ARG A 43 -9.52 1.07 1.67
C ARG A 43 -9.35 0.99 0.16
N LEU A 44 -9.45 -0.20 -0.43
CA LEU A 44 -9.48 -0.40 -1.88
C LEU A 44 -10.54 0.46 -2.59
N ARG A 45 -11.77 0.55 -2.04
CA ARG A 45 -12.82 1.43 -2.59
C ARG A 45 -12.44 2.91 -2.54
N ARG A 46 -11.82 3.36 -1.44
CA ARG A 46 -11.36 4.75 -1.28
C ARG A 46 -10.23 5.07 -2.26
N ILE A 47 -9.24 4.19 -2.37
CA ILE A 47 -8.12 4.30 -3.32
C ILE A 47 -8.67 4.42 -4.74
N ALA A 48 -9.51 3.49 -5.17
CA ALA A 48 -10.08 3.50 -6.52
C ALA A 48 -10.84 4.80 -6.83
N LYS A 49 -11.64 5.30 -5.87
CA LYS A 49 -12.41 6.53 -6.05
C LYS A 49 -11.51 7.76 -6.21
N LEU A 50 -10.37 7.81 -5.51
CA LEU A 50 -9.43 8.91 -5.61
C LEU A 50 -8.59 8.82 -6.89
N LEU A 51 -8.17 7.63 -7.28
CA LEU A 51 -7.39 7.41 -8.51
C LEU A 51 -8.18 7.63 -9.81
N GLN A 52 -9.44 7.18 -9.87
CA GLN A 52 -10.32 7.44 -11.02
C GLN A 52 -10.56 8.93 -11.27
N SER A 53 -10.27 9.77 -10.28
CA SER A 53 -10.46 11.20 -10.38
C SER A 53 -9.24 11.97 -10.89
N SER A 54 -8.09 11.30 -10.96
CA SER A 54 -6.78 11.84 -11.34
C SER A 54 -6.21 11.21 -12.61
N SER A 55 -6.50 9.94 -12.90
CA SER A 55 -5.95 9.22 -14.06
C SER A 55 -7.04 8.74 -15.03
N GLY A 56 -6.78 8.87 -16.34
CA GLY A 56 -7.67 8.35 -17.41
C GLY A 56 -7.42 6.88 -17.77
N ASP A 57 -6.27 6.33 -17.36
CA ASP A 57 -5.86 4.95 -17.63
C ASP A 57 -6.14 4.00 -16.46
N SER A 58 -6.21 2.69 -16.75
CA SER A 58 -6.47 1.67 -15.75
C SER A 58 -5.25 1.47 -14.83
N VAL A 59 -5.32 1.97 -13.60
CA VAL A 59 -4.25 1.81 -12.59
C VAL A 59 -4.01 0.34 -12.27
N ARG A 60 -2.73 -0.05 -12.21
CA ARG A 60 -2.31 -1.39 -11.76
C ARG A 60 -2.43 -1.46 -10.25
N TYR A 61 -3.27 -2.36 -9.75
CA TYR A 61 -3.42 -2.58 -8.31
C TYR A 61 -2.90 -3.97 -7.95
N ILE A 62 -2.04 -4.05 -6.94
CA ILE A 62 -1.50 -5.30 -6.42
C ILE A 62 -1.91 -5.37 -4.95
N GLY A 63 -2.68 -6.39 -4.60
CA GLY A 63 -3.15 -6.57 -3.23
C GLY A 63 -2.67 -7.90 -2.66
N THR A 64 -2.13 -7.90 -1.45
CA THR A 64 -1.80 -9.14 -0.74
C THR A 64 -2.46 -9.19 0.61
N ASP A 65 -3.02 -10.35 0.93
CA ASP A 65 -3.74 -10.62 2.17
C ASP A 65 -3.83 -12.14 2.37
N PRO A 66 -3.88 -12.64 3.61
CA PRO A 66 -4.31 -14.01 3.88
C PRO A 66 -5.68 -14.38 3.27
N PHE A 67 -6.59 -13.41 3.06
CA PHE A 67 -7.95 -13.62 2.55
C PHE A 67 -8.68 -14.75 3.31
N GLU A 68 -8.97 -15.87 2.63
CA GLU A 68 -9.66 -17.04 3.21
C GLU A 68 -8.78 -17.83 4.20
N SER A 69 -7.47 -17.58 4.20
CA SER A 69 -6.50 -18.22 5.11
C SER A 69 -6.23 -17.40 6.37
N SER A 70 -6.92 -16.27 6.57
CA SER A 70 -6.78 -15.49 7.80
C SER A 70 -7.35 -16.28 8.98
N SER A 71 -6.55 -16.44 10.03
CA SER A 71 -6.95 -17.05 11.31
C SER A 71 -7.62 -16.07 12.27
N ASP A 72 -7.68 -14.79 11.90
CA ASP A 72 -8.14 -13.72 12.79
C ASP A 72 -9.65 -13.51 12.62
N ASP A 73 -10.36 -13.26 13.73
CA ASP A 73 -11.80 -12.98 13.76
C ASP A 73 -12.21 -11.65 13.08
N ARG A 74 -11.28 -10.96 12.41
CA ARG A 74 -11.56 -9.71 11.70
C ARG A 74 -12.33 -10.00 10.39
N PRO A 75 -13.12 -9.05 9.88
CA PRO A 75 -13.78 -9.21 8.59
C PRO A 75 -12.75 -9.17 7.45
N HIS A 76 -12.59 -10.29 6.73
CA HIS A 76 -11.71 -10.38 5.57
C HIS A 76 -12.54 -10.59 4.30
N LEU A 77 -12.07 -10.06 3.17
CA LEU A 77 -12.61 -10.42 1.87
C LEU A 77 -12.10 -11.81 1.46
N THR A 78 -12.92 -12.56 0.75
CA THR A 78 -12.40 -13.71 -0.02
C THR A 78 -11.63 -13.20 -1.22
N LEU A 79 -10.65 -13.97 -1.70
CA LEU A 79 -9.86 -13.62 -2.89
C LEU A 79 -10.78 -13.33 -4.10
N LYS A 80 -11.85 -14.11 -4.25
CA LYS A 80 -12.87 -13.91 -5.29
C LYS A 80 -13.66 -12.62 -5.10
N ALA A 81 -14.05 -12.29 -3.87
CA ALA A 81 -14.79 -11.06 -3.57
C ALA A 81 -13.90 -9.83 -3.80
N ALA A 82 -12.64 -9.88 -3.41
CA ALA A 82 -11.67 -8.82 -3.64
C ALA A 82 -11.40 -8.61 -5.15
N HIS A 83 -11.24 -9.69 -5.93
CA HIS A 83 -11.09 -9.58 -7.38
C HIS A 83 -12.32 -8.96 -8.05
N ARG A 84 -13.52 -9.41 -7.66
CA ARG A 84 -14.78 -8.85 -8.16
C ARG A 84 -14.90 -7.37 -7.81
N LEU A 85 -14.56 -7.01 -6.58
CA LEU A 85 -14.60 -5.63 -6.11
C LEU A 85 -13.66 -4.74 -6.94
N ALA A 86 -12.41 -5.14 -7.12
CA ALA A 86 -11.44 -4.35 -7.86
C ALA A 86 -11.83 -4.19 -9.35
N SER A 87 -12.37 -5.25 -9.96
CA SER A 87 -12.89 -5.20 -11.33
C SER A 87 -14.09 -4.25 -11.47
N GLN A 88 -15.03 -4.25 -10.51
CA GLN A 88 -16.15 -3.29 -10.48
C GLN A 88 -15.68 -1.84 -10.30
N LEU A 89 -14.51 -1.65 -9.69
CA LEU A 89 -13.86 -0.36 -9.50
C LEU A 89 -12.94 0.03 -10.67
N GLY A 90 -12.91 -0.73 -11.76
CA GLY A 90 -12.13 -0.42 -12.95
C GLY A 90 -10.60 -0.54 -12.77
N LEU A 91 -10.15 -1.21 -11.71
CA LEU A 91 -8.73 -1.42 -11.44
C LEU A 91 -8.20 -2.67 -12.14
N ARG A 92 -6.96 -2.62 -12.64
CA ARG A 92 -6.25 -3.81 -13.12
C ARG A 92 -5.62 -4.53 -11.93
N ALA A 93 -6.44 -5.27 -11.20
CA ALA A 93 -6.03 -5.91 -9.94
C ALA A 93 -5.34 -7.26 -10.11
N SER A 94 -4.21 -7.43 -9.44
CA SER A 94 -3.52 -8.70 -9.20
C SER A 94 -3.51 -8.97 -7.70
N LEU A 95 -4.29 -9.95 -7.26
CA LEU A 95 -4.36 -10.31 -5.84
C LEU A 95 -3.55 -11.56 -5.58
N LEU A 96 -2.73 -11.52 -4.53
CA LEU A 96 -1.87 -12.62 -4.11
C LEU A 96 -2.30 -13.09 -2.73
N PRO A 97 -2.76 -14.35 -2.58
CA PRO A 97 -3.02 -14.89 -1.26
C PRO A 97 -1.70 -15.20 -0.55
N GLY A 98 -1.60 -14.76 0.70
CA GLY A 98 -0.45 -14.99 1.55
C GLY A 98 -0.27 -13.91 2.61
N ASP A 99 0.49 -14.24 3.64
CA ASP A 99 1.01 -13.28 4.59
C ASP A 99 2.02 -12.33 3.92
N ALA A 100 2.26 -11.18 4.55
CA ALA A 100 3.17 -10.18 4.01
C ALA A 100 4.59 -10.73 3.71
N PRO A 101 5.23 -11.52 4.61
CA PRO A 101 6.55 -12.10 4.34
C PRO A 101 6.58 -13.07 3.15
N GLY A 102 5.53 -13.88 2.96
CA GLY A 102 5.48 -14.86 1.88
C GLY A 102 5.08 -14.26 0.53
N ALA A 103 4.32 -13.17 0.53
CA ALA A 103 3.80 -12.57 -0.69
C ALA A 103 4.72 -11.48 -1.28
N LEU A 104 5.39 -10.68 -0.46
CA LEU A 104 6.28 -9.61 -0.93
C LEU A 104 7.39 -10.09 -1.89
N PRO A 105 8.09 -11.22 -1.65
CA PRO A 105 9.06 -11.76 -2.62
C PRO A 105 8.43 -12.03 -3.99
N ARG A 106 7.20 -12.55 -4.01
CA ARG A 106 6.47 -12.85 -5.25
C ARG A 106 6.07 -11.57 -5.96
N VAL A 107 5.68 -10.54 -5.21
CA VAL A 107 5.38 -9.22 -5.77
C VAL A 107 6.62 -8.60 -6.41
N ALA A 108 7.73 -8.56 -5.67
CA ALA A 108 9.00 -8.01 -6.14
C ALA A 108 9.46 -8.68 -7.45
N HIS A 109 9.39 -10.01 -7.50
CA HIS A 109 9.83 -10.76 -8.70
C HIS A 109 8.89 -10.64 -9.89
N LYS A 110 7.57 -10.52 -9.67
CA LYS A 110 6.58 -10.57 -10.74
C LYS A 110 6.20 -9.20 -11.29
N PHE A 111 6.15 -8.18 -10.45
CA PHE A 111 5.61 -6.87 -10.81
C PHE A 111 6.65 -5.74 -10.70
N GLY A 112 7.74 -5.95 -9.96
CA GLY A 112 8.75 -4.92 -9.71
C GLY A 112 8.25 -3.81 -8.78
N PRO A 113 8.89 -2.63 -8.82
CA PRO A 113 8.53 -1.51 -7.94
C PRO A 113 7.16 -0.92 -8.25
N SER A 114 6.54 -0.33 -7.23
CA SER A 114 5.25 0.36 -7.33
C SER A 114 5.34 1.79 -6.77
N GLU A 115 4.68 2.74 -7.43
CA GLU A 115 4.77 4.16 -7.10
C GLU A 115 4.06 4.52 -5.78
N LEU A 116 3.02 3.77 -5.41
CA LEU A 116 2.38 3.86 -4.10
C LEU A 116 2.44 2.50 -3.42
N VAL A 117 3.09 2.43 -2.26
CA VAL A 117 3.18 1.22 -1.45
C VAL A 117 2.54 1.47 -0.09
N ILE A 118 1.59 0.62 0.28
CA ILE A 118 0.85 0.68 1.54
C ILE A 118 1.09 -0.64 2.27
N ILE A 119 1.62 -0.56 3.48
CA ILE A 119 1.87 -1.74 4.33
C ILE A 119 1.14 -1.56 5.65
N ASP A 120 -0.01 -2.22 5.76
CA ASP A 120 -0.88 -2.15 6.94
C ASP A 120 -0.52 -3.24 7.95
N GLY A 121 0.62 -3.03 8.64
CA GLY A 121 1.12 -3.92 9.68
C GLY A 121 2.44 -4.60 9.33
N GLY A 122 3.24 -4.88 10.36
CA GLY A 122 4.48 -5.63 10.26
C GLY A 122 5.73 -4.80 9.93
N ILE A 123 5.62 -3.47 9.91
CA ILE A 123 6.76 -2.55 9.78
C ILE A 123 6.72 -1.54 10.93
N ASP A 124 7.82 -1.48 11.70
CA ASP A 124 8.04 -0.40 12.65
C ASP A 124 8.49 0.87 11.88
N PRO A 125 7.75 1.98 11.94
CA PRO A 125 8.15 3.23 11.29
C PRO A 125 9.51 3.78 11.80
N ALA A 126 9.93 3.43 13.02
CA ALA A 126 11.22 3.84 13.58
C ALA A 126 12.40 3.02 13.03
N ASP A 127 12.14 1.80 12.55
CA ASP A 127 13.14 0.93 11.92
C ASP A 127 12.53 0.15 10.74
N PRO A 128 12.25 0.85 9.62
CA PRO A 128 11.36 0.33 8.57
C PRO A 128 11.98 -0.76 7.70
N LEU A 129 13.32 -0.91 7.73
CA LEU A 129 14.04 -1.93 6.97
C LEU A 129 14.21 -3.23 7.75
N SER A 130 13.90 -3.22 9.05
CA SER A 130 13.99 -4.40 9.90
C SER A 130 12.84 -5.37 9.69
N GLY A 131 13.11 -6.63 10.05
CA GLY A 131 12.12 -7.69 10.05
C GLY A 131 11.82 -8.30 8.66
N PRO A 132 10.86 -9.25 8.63
CA PRO A 132 10.60 -10.07 7.44
C PRO A 132 9.89 -9.30 6.32
N VAL A 133 9.20 -8.21 6.64
CA VAL A 133 8.49 -7.35 5.67
C VAL A 133 9.41 -6.21 5.21
N GLY A 134 10.06 -5.52 6.15
CA GLY A 134 10.95 -4.37 5.88
C GLY A 134 12.13 -4.71 4.97
N SER A 135 12.70 -5.92 5.09
CA SER A 135 13.80 -6.37 4.24
C SER A 135 13.47 -6.45 2.74
N TRP A 136 12.19 -6.46 2.37
CA TRP A 136 11.74 -6.44 0.98
C TRP A 136 11.35 -5.06 0.47
N LEU A 137 11.30 -4.04 1.35
CA LEU A 137 10.79 -2.71 1.02
C LEU A 137 11.52 -2.12 -0.20
N LEU A 138 12.86 -2.09 -0.15
CA LEU A 138 13.72 -1.56 -1.23
C LEU A 138 13.63 -2.34 -2.55
N ARG A 139 13.01 -3.53 -2.56
CA ARG A 139 12.80 -4.33 -3.77
C ARG A 139 11.42 -4.13 -4.41
N VAL A 140 10.48 -3.55 -3.66
CA VAL A 140 9.11 -3.27 -4.13
C VAL A 140 8.84 -1.76 -4.30
N THR A 141 9.86 -0.94 -4.08
CA THR A 141 9.85 0.53 -4.17
C THR A 141 11.01 1.01 -5.03
N ASP A 142 10.89 2.23 -5.55
CA ASP A 142 11.95 3.03 -6.15
C ASP A 142 12.09 4.38 -5.43
N GLU A 143 13.00 5.24 -5.92
CA GLU A 143 13.28 6.58 -5.37
C GLU A 143 12.10 7.57 -5.44
N THR A 144 11.13 7.31 -6.32
CA THR A 144 9.93 8.15 -6.49
C THR A 144 8.71 7.60 -5.76
N SER A 145 8.84 6.41 -5.19
CA SER A 145 7.74 5.69 -4.56
C SER A 145 7.33 6.35 -3.26
N VAL A 146 6.03 6.60 -3.13
CA VAL A 146 5.40 7.03 -1.88
C VAL A 146 5.08 5.79 -1.07
N VAL A 147 5.68 5.69 0.11
CA VAL A 147 5.58 4.51 0.98
C VAL A 147 4.88 4.89 2.28
N LEU A 148 3.83 4.16 2.63
CA LEU A 148 3.00 4.37 3.80
C LEU A 148 2.97 3.08 4.62
N VAL A 149 3.38 3.15 5.88
CA VAL A 149 3.50 1.95 6.73
C VAL A 149 2.85 2.16 8.09
N CYS A 150 2.47 1.08 8.73
CA CYS A 150 2.18 1.05 10.17
C CYS A 150 2.59 -0.29 10.79
N GLN A 151 2.74 -0.30 12.11
CA GLN A 151 3.23 -1.47 12.83
C GLN A 151 2.12 -2.48 13.07
N GLU A 152 0.96 -2.03 13.54
CA GLU A 152 -0.22 -2.87 13.69
C GLU A 152 -1.31 -2.50 12.68
N ALA A 153 -2.00 -3.51 12.16
CA ALA A 153 -3.05 -3.30 11.16
C ALA A 153 -4.19 -2.44 11.74
N GLY A 154 -4.46 -1.30 11.08
CA GLY A 154 -5.45 -0.30 11.48
C GLY A 154 -4.89 0.91 12.23
N GLU A 155 -3.60 0.91 12.56
CA GLU A 155 -2.90 2.09 13.08
C GLU A 155 -2.75 3.20 12.04
N THR A 156 -2.23 4.35 12.48
CA THR A 156 -2.00 5.49 11.59
C THR A 156 -0.87 5.17 10.61
N LEU A 157 -1.19 5.27 9.31
CA LEU A 157 -0.19 5.16 8.26
C LEU A 157 0.77 6.35 8.31
N VAL A 158 2.05 6.04 8.45
CA VAL A 158 3.15 7.00 8.49
C VAL A 158 3.88 6.96 7.14
N PRO A 159 4.12 8.11 6.49
CA PRO A 159 4.93 8.16 5.29
C PRO A 159 6.41 7.91 5.62
N LEU A 160 7.06 7.09 4.80
CA LEU A 160 8.51 6.88 4.86
C LEU A 160 9.22 7.73 3.80
N ASP A 161 10.38 8.25 4.16
CA ASP A 161 11.28 8.92 3.23
C ASP A 161 12.25 7.89 2.62
N MET A 162 11.91 7.42 1.42
CA MET A 162 12.71 6.40 0.72
C MET A 162 14.08 6.90 0.28
N ALA A 163 14.24 8.21 0.07
CA ALA A 163 15.53 8.81 -0.29
C ALA A 163 16.50 8.79 0.89
N ALA A 164 16.00 9.06 2.10
CA ALA A 164 16.77 8.92 3.34
C ALA A 164 17.19 7.46 3.59
N LEU A 165 16.24 6.52 3.49
CA LEU A 165 16.48 5.09 3.76
C LEU A 165 17.47 4.44 2.78
N SER A 166 17.41 4.83 1.50
CA SER A 166 18.35 4.34 0.49
C SER A 166 19.78 4.84 0.72
N SER A 167 19.93 6.05 1.27
CA SER A 167 21.22 6.66 1.59
C SER A 167 21.86 6.00 2.82
N GLU A 168 21.06 5.68 3.84
CA GLU A 168 21.54 4.98 5.05
C GLU A 168 22.08 3.58 4.74
N GLN A 169 21.42 2.81 3.87
CA GLN A 169 21.91 1.49 3.45
C GLN A 169 23.22 1.54 2.65
N GLN A 170 23.43 2.57 1.83
CA GLN A 170 24.70 2.73 1.09
C GLN A 170 25.86 3.15 2.00
N SER A 171 25.57 3.69 3.19
CA SER A 171 26.59 4.12 4.17
C SER A 171 27.01 3.05 5.18
N LEU A 172 26.28 1.93 5.25
CA LEU A 172 26.69 0.77 6.06
C LEU A 172 27.78 0.00 5.30
N PRO A 173 29.00 -0.15 5.87
CA PRO A 173 30.03 -0.94 5.22
C PRO A 173 29.54 -2.38 5.07
N ALA A 174 29.67 -2.93 3.86
CA ALA A 174 29.45 -4.34 3.59
C ALA A 174 30.33 -5.15 4.57
N ALA A 175 29.71 -5.70 5.60
CA ALA A 175 30.40 -6.56 6.55
C ALA A 175 30.92 -7.77 5.78
N ALA A 176 32.25 -7.85 5.70
CA ALA A 176 33.03 -8.90 5.06
C ALA A 176 33.01 -10.20 5.87
#